data_AF-A0AAF1AJB1-F1
#
_entry.id   AF-A0AAF1AJB1-F1
#
_cell.length_a   1.000
_cell.length_b   1.000
_cell.length_c   1.000
_cell.angle_alpha   90.00
_cell.angle_beta   90.00
_cell.angle_gamma   90.00
#
_symmetry.space_group_name_H-M   'P 1'
#
loop_
_entity.id
_entity.type
_entity.pdbx_description
1 polymer ?
#
loop_
_entity_poly.entity_id
_entity_poly.type
_entity_poly.pdbx_seq_one_letter_code
_entity_poly.pdbx_strand_id
1 'polypeptide(L)'
;MAAPISGIQGQLLEVTVVGCNKLKDTEWFSRQDPYVCLEYASSKFRTRTCTDGGKNPTFQEKFVFTLIEGLRELNVVVWNSNTLSYDDFIGSGKVQLQKVLSQGYDDSPWSIQTKTGRHAGEVRLILHFSNANKPPKNHAASAPYSASPVPPAHTYAQPASSAHYPPPASSAHYPQPASSAHYPPPASSAHYPPPASAAPYPPPASGYPYPSTPYPPHSAAYPPQPYPPPAGYPPTPYQPPAGYPPPSQPSNHYPPGPYPGTYRPPY
;
A
#
# COMPACT_ATOMS: atom_id res chain seq x y z
N MET A 1 -0.90 18.13 -32.82
CA MET A 1 -0.26 18.06 -31.49
C MET A 1 -1.37 18.18 -30.44
N ALA A 2 -1.29 17.46 -29.33
CA ALA A 2 -2.19 17.71 -28.20
C ALA A 2 -1.81 19.04 -27.50
N ALA A 3 -2.78 19.77 -26.97
CA ALA A 3 -2.50 20.97 -26.20
C ALA A 3 -1.76 20.63 -24.89
N PRO A 4 -0.84 21.49 -24.40
CA PRO A 4 -0.23 21.30 -23.10
C PRO A 4 -1.30 21.42 -22.01
N ILE A 5 -1.48 20.35 -21.22
CA ILE A 5 -2.36 20.36 -20.06
C ILE A 5 -1.66 21.13 -18.95
N SER A 6 -2.29 22.19 -18.45
CA SER A 6 -1.74 23.12 -17.44
C SER A 6 -2.82 23.52 -16.44
N GLY A 7 -2.42 23.95 -15.24
CA GLY A 7 -3.33 24.28 -14.15
C GLY A 7 -3.72 23.06 -13.31
N ILE A 8 -2.89 22.00 -13.30
CA ILE A 8 -3.15 20.79 -12.50
C ILE A 8 -2.59 20.89 -11.07
N GLN A 9 -1.76 21.88 -10.79
CA GLN A 9 -1.18 22.13 -9.46
C GLN A 9 -2.24 22.13 -8.36
N GLY A 10 -2.07 21.28 -7.34
CA GLY A 10 -2.98 21.21 -6.20
C GLY A 10 -4.31 20.50 -6.45
N GLN A 11 -4.59 20.04 -7.68
CA GLN A 11 -5.79 19.28 -7.98
C GLN A 11 -5.66 17.82 -7.51
N LEU A 12 -6.78 17.17 -7.22
CA LEU A 12 -6.78 15.79 -6.75
C LEU A 12 -6.91 14.78 -7.91
N LEU A 13 -6.02 13.79 -7.92
CA LEU A 13 -6.10 12.58 -8.72
C LEU A 13 -6.51 11.42 -7.82
N GLU A 14 -7.61 10.74 -8.13
CA GLU A 14 -7.94 9.45 -7.53
C GLU A 14 -7.26 8.32 -8.31
N VAL A 15 -6.64 7.37 -7.61
CA VAL A 15 -5.98 6.20 -8.18
C VAL A 15 -6.48 4.95 -7.45
N THR A 16 -7.19 4.08 -8.16
CA THR A 16 -7.67 2.79 -7.64
C THR A 16 -6.82 1.66 -8.19
N VAL A 17 -6.14 0.92 -7.31
CA VAL A 17 -5.45 -0.32 -7.65
C VAL A 17 -6.49 -1.43 -7.70
N VAL A 18 -6.84 -1.89 -8.91
CA VAL A 18 -7.85 -2.94 -9.08
C VAL A 18 -7.26 -4.30 -8.71
N GLY A 19 -6.13 -4.63 -9.32
CA GLY A 19 -5.46 -5.93 -9.22
C GLY A 19 -4.24 -6.01 -10.14
N CYS A 20 -3.56 -7.15 -10.12
CA CYS A 20 -2.52 -7.49 -11.08
C CYS A 20 -2.89 -8.75 -11.86
N ASN A 21 -2.22 -8.99 -12.98
CA ASN A 21 -2.44 -10.15 -13.84
C ASN A 21 -1.10 -10.68 -14.36
N LYS A 22 -0.99 -12.01 -14.48
CA LYS A 22 0.20 -12.73 -15.00
C LYS A 22 1.51 -12.28 -14.33
N LEU A 23 1.49 -12.03 -13.02
CA LEU A 23 2.72 -11.70 -12.29
C LEU A 23 3.76 -12.81 -12.46
N LYS A 24 5.02 -12.41 -12.59
CA LYS A 24 6.17 -13.33 -12.55
C LYS A 24 6.29 -13.91 -11.13
N ASP A 25 6.40 -15.24 -11.02
CA ASP A 25 6.69 -15.89 -9.74
C ASP A 25 8.00 -15.38 -9.13
N THR A 26 7.95 -15.16 -7.83
CA THR A 26 9.12 -15.13 -6.93
C THR A 26 9.23 -16.41 -6.11
N GLU A 27 8.10 -17.07 -5.81
CA GLU A 27 8.03 -18.30 -5.03
C GLU A 27 8.21 -19.58 -5.87
N TRP A 28 8.52 -20.69 -5.19
CA TRP A 28 8.76 -21.99 -5.82
C TRP A 28 7.94 -23.16 -5.22
N PHE A 29 7.30 -22.99 -4.05
CA PHE A 29 6.45 -24.02 -3.41
C PHE A 29 5.17 -23.44 -2.78
N SER A 30 5.26 -22.25 -2.18
CA SER A 30 4.12 -21.43 -1.75
C SER A 30 3.50 -20.69 -2.94
N ARG A 31 2.32 -20.09 -2.71
CA ARG A 31 1.86 -18.96 -3.53
C ARG A 31 2.48 -17.68 -2.96
N GLN A 32 2.84 -16.76 -3.86
CA GLN A 32 3.22 -15.40 -3.49
C GLN A 32 2.03 -14.61 -2.91
N ASP A 33 2.35 -13.64 -2.06
CA ASP A 33 1.48 -12.77 -1.27
C ASP A 33 1.63 -11.32 -1.75
N PRO A 34 1.01 -10.87 -2.86
CA PRO A 34 1.44 -9.65 -3.51
C PRO A 34 0.90 -8.38 -2.86
N TYR A 35 1.63 -7.28 -2.98
CA TYR A 35 1.14 -5.93 -2.70
C TYR A 35 1.67 -4.92 -3.73
N VAL A 36 0.98 -3.79 -3.86
CA VAL A 36 1.32 -2.71 -4.81
C VAL A 36 1.68 -1.44 -4.04
N CYS A 37 2.86 -0.90 -4.33
CA CYS A 37 3.26 0.45 -3.95
C CYS A 37 3.00 1.43 -5.11
N LEU A 38 2.47 2.60 -4.77
CA LEU A 38 2.30 3.74 -5.66
C LEU A 38 3.17 4.90 -5.18
N GLU A 39 3.93 5.52 -6.07
CA GLU A 39 4.87 6.60 -5.74
C GLU A 39 4.79 7.78 -6.72
N TYR A 40 4.44 8.95 -6.19
CA TYR A 40 4.27 10.19 -6.94
C TYR A 40 4.91 11.35 -6.16
N ALA A 41 5.95 11.97 -6.75
CA ALA A 41 6.84 12.88 -6.06
C ALA A 41 7.35 12.30 -4.72
N SER A 42 7.02 12.92 -3.58
CA SER A 42 7.37 12.42 -2.24
C SER A 42 6.28 11.55 -1.61
N SER A 43 5.08 11.47 -2.19
CA SER A 43 3.96 10.68 -1.66
C SER A 43 4.10 9.22 -2.06
N LYS A 44 4.10 8.32 -1.06
CA LYS A 44 4.10 6.87 -1.25
C LYS A 44 2.91 6.24 -0.52
N PHE A 45 2.22 5.34 -1.20
CA PHE A 45 1.16 4.51 -0.62
C PHE A 45 1.42 3.03 -0.95
N ARG A 46 0.93 2.12 -0.09
CA ARG A 46 1.00 0.65 -0.26
C ARG A 46 -0.40 0.09 -0.07
N THR A 47 -0.81 -0.85 -0.92
CA THR A 47 -2.03 -1.65 -0.69
C THR A 47 -1.84 -2.61 0.49
N ARG A 48 -2.94 -3.12 1.06
CA ARG A 48 -2.83 -4.35 1.86
C ARG A 48 -2.24 -5.48 1.01
N THR A 49 -1.60 -6.44 1.69
CA THR A 49 -1.12 -7.68 1.08
C THR A 49 -2.31 -8.56 0.69
N CYS A 50 -2.29 -9.09 -0.54
CA CYS A 50 -3.27 -10.06 -1.02
C CYS A 50 -2.75 -11.48 -0.74
N THR A 51 -2.93 -11.94 0.50
CA THR A 51 -2.47 -13.27 0.94
C THR A 51 -3.09 -14.41 0.14
N ASP A 52 -2.28 -15.39 -0.24
CA ASP A 52 -2.57 -16.48 -1.18
C ASP A 52 -2.94 -16.02 -2.62
N GLY A 53 -2.80 -14.71 -2.91
CA GLY A 53 -3.25 -14.06 -4.15
C GLY A 53 -2.51 -14.48 -5.41
N GLY A 54 -1.32 -15.06 -5.29
CA GLY A 54 -0.59 -15.67 -6.39
C GLY A 54 -0.33 -14.70 -7.54
N LYS A 55 -0.56 -15.15 -8.78
CA LYS A 55 -0.20 -14.38 -9.98
C LYS A 55 -1.23 -13.33 -10.42
N ASN A 56 -2.45 -13.37 -9.86
CA ASN A 56 -3.58 -12.54 -10.27
C ASN A 56 -4.30 -11.90 -9.06
N PRO A 57 -3.57 -11.19 -8.16
CA PRO A 57 -4.13 -10.63 -6.94
C PRO A 57 -5.14 -9.52 -7.24
N THR A 58 -6.13 -9.35 -6.36
CA THR A 58 -7.15 -8.29 -6.43
C THR A 58 -7.12 -7.47 -5.14
N PHE A 59 -7.16 -6.14 -5.26
CA PHE A 59 -7.06 -5.20 -4.14
C PHE A 59 -8.31 -4.32 -4.01
N GLN A 60 -8.72 -3.68 -5.12
CA GLN A 60 -9.77 -2.65 -5.17
C GLN A 60 -9.57 -1.49 -4.16
N GLU A 61 -8.31 -1.07 -3.97
CA GLU A 61 -7.95 -0.03 -2.99
C GLU A 61 -7.71 1.33 -3.67
N LYS A 62 -8.34 2.38 -3.14
CA LYS A 62 -8.28 3.75 -3.67
C LYS A 62 -7.37 4.63 -2.83
N PHE A 63 -6.50 5.36 -3.52
CA PHE A 63 -5.61 6.39 -2.98
C PHE A 63 -5.90 7.72 -3.67
N VAL A 64 -5.49 8.83 -3.05
CA VAL A 64 -5.66 10.19 -3.60
C VAL A 64 -4.33 10.91 -3.57
N PHE A 65 -3.94 11.50 -4.69
CA PHE A 65 -2.71 12.25 -4.86
C PHE A 65 -3.00 13.71 -5.19
N THR A 66 -2.25 14.62 -4.59
CA THR A 66 -2.22 16.03 -4.99
C THR A 66 -1.29 16.19 -6.20
N LEU A 67 -1.85 16.57 -7.35
CA LEU A 67 -1.11 16.77 -8.59
C LEU A 67 -0.17 17.96 -8.51
N ILE A 68 0.92 17.86 -9.27
CA ILE A 68 2.02 18.83 -9.32
C ILE A 68 2.26 19.18 -10.78
N GLU A 69 2.44 20.47 -11.05
CA GLU A 69 2.62 20.97 -12.40
C GLU A 69 3.94 20.47 -13.02
N GLY A 70 3.94 20.25 -14.34
CA GLY A 70 5.05 19.61 -15.06
C GLY A 70 5.26 18.10 -14.79
N LEU A 71 4.89 17.57 -13.62
CA LEU A 71 5.00 16.13 -13.34
C LEU A 71 3.87 15.36 -14.05
N ARG A 72 4.23 14.30 -14.80
CA ARG A 72 3.32 13.56 -15.68
C ARG A 72 3.40 12.04 -15.52
N GLU A 73 4.17 11.53 -14.57
CA GLU A 73 4.33 10.09 -14.33
C GLU A 73 4.01 9.73 -12.88
N LEU A 74 3.32 8.61 -12.70
CA LEU A 74 3.14 7.91 -11.43
C LEU A 74 3.96 6.62 -11.50
N ASN A 75 4.82 6.36 -10.51
CA ASN A 75 5.55 5.09 -10.44
C ASN A 75 4.69 4.05 -9.71
N VAL A 76 4.73 2.81 -10.19
CA VAL A 76 4.09 1.66 -9.55
C VAL A 76 5.12 0.55 -9.35
N VAL A 77 5.10 -0.10 -8.19
CA VAL A 77 6.01 -1.21 -7.86
C VAL A 77 5.22 -2.33 -7.19
N VAL A 78 5.38 -3.55 -7.67
CA VAL A 78 4.71 -4.75 -7.16
C VAL A 78 5.75 -5.65 -6.49
N TRP A 79 5.40 -6.13 -5.30
CA TRP A 79 6.24 -6.93 -4.42
C TRP A 79 5.46 -8.17 -3.94
N ASN A 80 6.19 -9.20 -3.55
CA ASN A 80 5.72 -10.36 -2.79
C ASN A 80 6.05 -10.12 -1.31
N SER A 81 5.09 -10.27 -0.40
CA SER A 81 5.33 -10.04 1.04
C SER A 81 5.78 -11.32 1.73
N ASN A 82 6.89 -11.26 2.46
CA ASN A 82 7.48 -12.42 3.12
C ASN A 82 7.46 -12.25 4.65
N THR A 83 6.95 -13.25 5.38
CA THR A 83 6.85 -13.17 6.86
C THR A 83 8.17 -13.44 7.58
N LEU A 84 9.10 -14.18 6.96
CA LEU A 84 10.34 -14.67 7.58
C LEU A 84 11.62 -14.20 6.87
N SER A 85 11.48 -13.37 5.83
CA SER A 85 12.57 -12.83 5.00
C SER A 85 12.17 -11.44 4.47
N TYR A 86 13.01 -10.80 3.67
CA TYR A 86 12.66 -9.54 3.03
C TYR A 86 11.61 -9.72 1.92
N ASP A 87 10.70 -8.76 1.77
CA ASP A 87 9.71 -8.71 0.68
C ASP A 87 10.42 -8.74 -0.71
N ASP A 88 9.98 -9.63 -1.60
CA ASP A 88 10.61 -9.88 -2.89
C ASP A 88 10.09 -8.96 -4.00
N PHE A 89 11.00 -8.42 -4.82
CA PHE A 89 10.63 -7.51 -5.92
C PHE A 89 10.12 -8.31 -7.14
N ILE A 90 8.85 -8.12 -7.49
CA ILE A 90 8.26 -8.73 -8.69
C ILE A 90 8.56 -7.84 -9.91
N GLY A 91 8.16 -6.57 -9.87
CA GLY A 91 8.41 -5.62 -10.96
C GLY A 91 7.94 -4.19 -10.70
N SER A 92 8.40 -3.25 -11.52
CA SER A 92 7.95 -1.84 -11.50
C SER A 92 7.54 -1.34 -12.88
N GLY A 93 6.74 -0.27 -12.92
CA GLY A 93 6.24 0.37 -14.13
C GLY A 93 6.02 1.88 -13.96
N LYS A 94 5.79 2.55 -15.08
CA LYS A 94 5.49 3.99 -15.13
C LYS A 94 4.13 4.22 -15.79
N VAL A 95 3.26 4.91 -15.06
CA VAL A 95 1.87 5.20 -15.42
C VAL A 95 1.81 6.63 -15.96
N GLN A 96 1.36 6.79 -17.20
CA GLN A 96 1.41 8.06 -17.93
C GLN A 96 0.18 8.92 -17.69
N LEU A 97 0.38 10.09 -17.07
CA LEU A 97 -0.65 11.06 -16.66
C LEU A 97 -1.59 11.50 -17.80
N GLN A 98 -1.08 11.51 -19.03
CA GLN A 98 -1.64 12.24 -20.17
C GLN A 98 -3.10 11.86 -20.50
N LYS A 99 -3.48 10.58 -20.38
CA LYS A 99 -4.84 10.12 -20.71
C LYS A 99 -5.85 10.59 -19.68
N VAL A 100 -5.67 10.27 -18.39
CA VAL A 100 -6.58 10.72 -17.32
C VAL A 100 -6.62 12.25 -17.20
N LEU A 101 -5.50 12.95 -17.40
CA LEU A 101 -5.47 14.42 -17.33
C LEU A 101 -6.22 15.11 -18.48
N SER A 102 -6.37 14.45 -19.64
CA SER A 102 -7.09 15.00 -20.81
C SER A 102 -8.53 14.50 -20.96
N GLN A 103 -8.83 13.29 -20.46
CA GLN A 103 -10.15 12.64 -20.58
C GLN A 103 -10.94 12.63 -19.26
N GLY A 104 -10.30 12.97 -18.15
CA GLY A 104 -10.85 12.86 -16.78
C GLY A 104 -10.85 11.44 -16.21
N TYR A 105 -10.57 10.42 -17.02
CA TYR A 105 -10.65 9.01 -16.65
C TYR A 105 -9.64 8.14 -17.41
N ASP A 106 -9.11 7.11 -16.77
CA ASP A 106 -8.30 6.07 -17.40
C ASP A 106 -8.37 4.74 -16.62
N ASP A 107 -9.08 3.75 -17.16
CA ASP A 107 -8.97 2.34 -16.77
C ASP A 107 -8.06 1.62 -17.77
N SER A 108 -6.86 1.22 -17.33
CA SER A 108 -5.87 0.52 -18.17
C SER A 108 -5.00 -0.46 -17.37
N PRO A 109 -4.59 -1.59 -17.98
CA PRO A 109 -3.46 -2.38 -17.50
C PRO A 109 -2.13 -1.68 -17.86
N TRP A 110 -1.18 -1.70 -16.94
CA TRP A 110 0.17 -1.17 -17.11
C TRP A 110 1.19 -2.29 -16.91
N SER A 111 1.97 -2.61 -17.94
CA SER A 111 3.03 -3.63 -17.83
C SER A 111 4.10 -3.21 -16.83
N ILE A 112 4.52 -4.15 -16.00
CA ILE A 112 5.64 -4.00 -15.06
C ILE A 112 6.85 -4.82 -15.53
N GLN A 113 8.05 -4.43 -15.10
CA GLN A 113 9.32 -5.03 -15.48
C GLN A 113 10.16 -5.40 -14.26
N THR A 114 10.89 -6.52 -14.34
CA THR A 114 11.90 -6.90 -13.35
C THR A 114 13.05 -5.89 -13.32
N LYS A 115 13.94 -5.98 -12.30
CA LYS A 115 15.20 -5.19 -12.23
C LYS A 115 16.12 -5.36 -13.46
N THR A 116 15.86 -6.35 -14.32
CA THR A 116 16.60 -6.65 -15.56
C THR A 116 15.81 -6.28 -16.83
N GLY A 117 14.74 -5.48 -16.72
CA GLY A 117 13.92 -5.02 -17.85
C GLY A 117 13.00 -6.08 -18.47
N ARG A 118 13.00 -7.32 -17.96
CA ARG A 118 12.11 -8.37 -18.47
C ARG A 118 10.69 -8.13 -17.97
N HIS A 119 9.69 -8.33 -18.83
CA HIS A 119 8.28 -8.24 -18.47
C HIS A 119 7.94 -9.13 -17.25
N ALA A 120 7.24 -8.58 -16.27
CA ALA A 120 6.95 -9.19 -14.97
C ALA A 120 5.45 -9.34 -14.67
N GLY A 121 4.58 -9.06 -15.63
CA GLY A 121 3.13 -9.02 -15.48
C GLY A 121 2.57 -7.62 -15.76
N GLU A 122 1.32 -7.39 -15.37
CA GLU A 122 0.64 -6.10 -15.50
C GLU A 122 -0.16 -5.75 -14.24
N VAL A 123 -0.30 -4.46 -13.95
CA VAL A 123 -1.14 -3.92 -12.87
C VAL A 123 -2.27 -3.08 -13.48
N ARG A 124 -3.53 -3.38 -13.13
CA ARG A 124 -4.69 -2.62 -13.60
C ARG A 124 -5.00 -1.50 -12.63
N LEU A 125 -4.97 -0.28 -13.15
CA LEU A 125 -5.28 0.94 -12.41
C LEU A 125 -6.49 1.64 -13.05
N ILE A 126 -7.37 2.17 -12.19
CA ILE A 126 -8.39 3.13 -12.58
C ILE A 126 -8.01 4.50 -12.02
N LEU A 127 -7.74 5.44 -12.91
CA LEU A 127 -7.39 6.82 -12.61
C LEU A 127 -8.61 7.71 -12.86
N HIS A 128 -8.88 8.67 -11.97
CA HIS A 128 -9.96 9.66 -12.14
C HIS A 128 -9.50 11.06 -11.74
N PHE A 129 -9.75 12.03 -12.61
CA PHE A 129 -9.35 13.43 -12.47
C PHE A 129 -10.55 14.35 -12.73
N SER A 130 -11.18 14.80 -11.64
CA SER A 130 -12.46 15.52 -11.66
C SER A 130 -12.41 16.94 -12.27
N ASN A 131 -11.26 17.38 -12.81
CA ASN A 131 -11.07 18.73 -13.33
C ASN A 131 -10.86 18.85 -14.85
N ALA A 132 -10.74 17.74 -15.60
CA ALA A 132 -10.50 17.75 -17.05
C ALA A 132 -11.55 18.54 -17.87
N ASN A 133 -12.81 18.55 -17.40
CA ASN A 133 -13.95 19.15 -18.12
C ASN A 133 -14.45 20.47 -17.51
N LYS A 134 -13.72 21.09 -16.58
CA LYS A 134 -14.08 22.43 -16.10
C LYS A 134 -13.41 23.47 -16.99
N PRO A 135 -14.14 24.39 -17.65
CA PRO A 135 -13.50 25.50 -18.35
C PRO A 135 -12.65 26.29 -17.35
N PRO A 136 -11.53 26.90 -17.77
CA PRO A 136 -10.63 27.60 -16.87
C PRO A 136 -11.42 28.65 -16.10
N LYS A 137 -11.52 28.48 -14.78
CA LYS A 137 -12.00 29.54 -13.90
C LYS A 137 -10.97 30.64 -13.96
N ASN A 138 -11.23 31.63 -14.82
CA ASN A 138 -10.50 32.89 -14.81
C ASN A 138 -10.46 33.37 -13.37
N HIS A 139 -9.26 33.42 -12.78
CA HIS A 139 -9.06 34.14 -11.53
C HIS A 139 -9.39 35.60 -11.85
N ALA A 140 -10.57 36.03 -11.39
CA ALA A 140 -11.13 37.31 -11.79
C ALA A 140 -10.19 38.43 -11.33
N ALA A 141 -9.48 39.03 -12.29
CA ALA A 141 -8.72 40.24 -12.05
C ALA A 141 -9.67 41.29 -11.46
N SER A 142 -9.21 41.98 -10.42
CA SER A 142 -10.05 42.81 -9.55
C SER A 142 -10.72 43.96 -10.33
N ALA A 143 -11.96 43.74 -10.77
CA ALA A 143 -12.76 44.80 -11.38
C ALA A 143 -13.13 45.84 -10.30
N PRO A 144 -12.79 47.13 -10.48
CA PRO A 144 -13.07 48.15 -9.48
C PRO A 144 -14.57 48.43 -9.39
N TYR A 145 -15.04 48.52 -8.14
CA TYR A 145 -16.42 48.82 -7.74
C TYR A 145 -16.91 50.11 -8.41
N SER A 146 -17.95 49.96 -9.25
CA SER A 146 -18.65 51.06 -9.92
C SER A 146 -20.10 51.08 -9.45
N ALA A 147 -20.67 52.27 -9.23
CA ALA A 147 -21.82 52.46 -8.34
C ALA A 147 -23.18 51.95 -8.89
N SER A 148 -24.05 51.51 -7.98
CA SER A 148 -25.42 51.06 -8.26
C SER A 148 -26.37 52.23 -8.57
N PRO A 149 -27.23 52.12 -9.60
CA PRO A 149 -28.41 52.97 -9.76
C PRO A 149 -29.53 52.61 -8.77
N VAL A 150 -30.29 53.60 -8.32
CA VAL A 150 -31.41 53.45 -7.37
C VAL A 150 -32.75 53.39 -8.13
N PRO A 151 -33.64 52.41 -7.86
CA PRO A 151 -35.03 52.46 -8.33
C PRO A 151 -35.91 53.32 -7.38
N PRO A 152 -36.89 54.08 -7.90
CA PRO A 152 -37.73 54.96 -7.08
C PRO A 152 -38.82 54.20 -6.31
N ALA A 153 -39.30 54.81 -5.22
CA ALA A 153 -40.35 54.25 -4.37
C ALA A 153 -41.76 54.55 -4.91
N HIS A 154 -42.65 53.56 -4.82
CA HIS A 154 -44.10 53.75 -4.96
C HIS A 154 -44.86 53.11 -3.79
N THR A 155 -45.64 53.94 -3.11
CA THR A 155 -46.52 53.58 -1.99
C THR A 155 -47.77 52.86 -2.48
N TYR A 156 -48.19 51.78 -1.81
CA TYR A 156 -49.61 51.43 -1.66
C TYR A 156 -49.85 50.62 -0.37
N ALA A 157 -51.11 50.54 0.06
CA ALA A 157 -51.49 50.16 1.42
C ALA A 157 -51.74 48.65 1.63
N GLN A 158 -51.78 48.24 2.90
CA GLN A 158 -52.29 46.93 3.34
C GLN A 158 -53.80 46.77 3.06
N PRO A 159 -54.29 45.53 3.06
CA PRO A 159 -55.15 45.13 4.18
C PRO A 159 -54.61 43.93 4.95
N ALA A 160 -55.07 43.76 6.19
CA ALA A 160 -54.64 42.70 7.10
C ALA A 160 -55.61 41.51 7.13
N SER A 161 -55.07 40.30 7.29
CA SER A 161 -55.79 39.14 7.83
C SER A 161 -54.83 38.25 8.61
N SER A 162 -55.29 37.69 9.73
CA SER A 162 -54.46 37.09 10.76
C SER A 162 -54.28 35.57 10.59
N ALA A 163 -53.03 35.11 10.81
CA ALA A 163 -52.74 33.72 11.18
C ALA A 163 -51.57 33.72 12.16
N HIS A 164 -51.78 33.23 13.40
CA HIS A 164 -50.70 33.02 14.36
C HIS A 164 -49.98 31.71 14.05
N TYR A 165 -48.66 31.74 13.96
CA TYR A 165 -47.79 30.58 14.13
C TYR A 165 -46.68 30.92 15.13
N PRO A 166 -46.45 30.08 16.17
CA PRO A 166 -45.36 30.30 17.11
C PRO A 166 -44.01 29.91 16.48
N PRO A 167 -42.89 30.53 16.90
CA PRO A 167 -41.57 30.09 16.50
C PRO A 167 -41.21 28.74 17.14
N PRO A 168 -40.46 27.85 16.45
CA PRO A 168 -39.87 26.69 17.10
C PRO A 168 -38.82 27.14 18.13
N ALA A 169 -38.83 26.52 19.31
CA ALA A 169 -38.01 26.93 20.43
C ALA A 169 -36.52 26.57 20.25
N SER A 170 -35.63 27.42 20.77
CA SER A 170 -34.19 27.14 20.87
C SER A 170 -33.94 25.92 21.75
N SER A 171 -33.31 24.88 21.20
CA SER A 171 -32.87 23.67 21.91
C SER A 171 -31.76 22.98 21.11
N ALA A 172 -30.65 22.52 21.70
CA ALA A 172 -30.16 22.69 23.06
C ALA A 172 -28.61 22.66 23.08
N HIS A 173 -27.99 22.98 24.21
CA HIS A 173 -26.57 22.67 24.42
C HIS A 173 -26.35 21.15 24.36
N TYR A 174 -25.46 20.68 23.49
CA TYR A 174 -24.82 19.37 23.70
C TYR A 174 -23.70 19.52 24.75
N PRO A 175 -23.70 18.75 25.84
CA PRO A 175 -22.61 18.77 26.80
C PRO A 175 -21.35 18.13 26.19
N GLN A 176 -20.18 18.74 26.40
CA GLN A 176 -18.91 18.06 26.10
C GLN A 176 -18.68 16.92 27.10
N PRO A 177 -18.26 15.72 26.65
CA PRO A 177 -17.65 14.74 27.55
C PRO A 177 -16.26 15.23 27.98
N ALA A 178 -15.98 15.22 29.28
CA ALA A 178 -14.72 15.69 29.83
C ALA A 178 -13.65 14.59 29.89
N SER A 179 -12.44 14.93 29.42
CA SER A 179 -11.13 14.45 29.88
C SER A 179 -10.96 12.97 30.31
N SER A 180 -10.41 12.16 29.41
CA SER A 180 -9.39 11.12 29.73
C SER A 180 -8.66 10.70 28.44
N ALA A 181 -7.36 10.42 28.43
CA ALA A 181 -6.30 10.69 29.40
C ALA A 181 -4.99 11.07 28.66
N HIS A 182 -4.08 11.80 29.32
CA HIS A 182 -2.73 11.97 28.78
C HIS A 182 -1.96 10.65 28.92
N TYR A 183 -1.63 10.02 27.79
CA TYR A 183 -0.57 9.00 27.77
C TYR A 183 0.79 9.70 27.97
N PRO A 184 1.62 9.26 28.93
CA PRO A 184 3.00 9.71 28.99
C PRO A 184 3.77 9.20 27.76
N PRO A 185 4.75 9.96 27.23
CA PRO A 185 5.61 9.45 26.17
C PRO A 185 6.43 8.25 26.68
N PRO A 186 6.66 7.21 25.85
CA PRO A 186 7.56 6.12 26.22
C PRO A 186 8.97 6.68 26.46
N ALA A 187 9.59 6.25 27.55
CA ALA A 187 10.89 6.78 27.95
C ALA A 187 12.00 6.40 26.96
N SER A 188 12.91 7.35 26.74
CA SER A 188 14.32 7.17 26.38
C SER A 188 14.68 5.87 25.65
N SER A 189 14.64 5.90 24.31
CA SER A 189 15.27 4.86 23.49
C SER A 189 16.76 4.75 23.85
N ALA A 190 17.14 3.67 24.54
CA ALA A 190 18.51 3.42 24.96
C ALA A 190 19.45 3.43 23.74
N HIS A 191 20.65 3.98 23.91
CA HIS A 191 21.70 3.88 22.89
C HIS A 191 22.11 2.41 22.74
N TYR A 192 21.62 1.75 21.70
CA TYR A 192 22.24 0.51 21.23
C TYR A 192 23.65 0.86 20.71
N PRO A 193 24.72 0.22 21.23
CA PRO A 193 26.03 0.34 20.61
C PRO A 193 25.98 -0.29 19.21
N PRO A 194 26.72 0.24 18.22
CA PRO A 194 26.78 -0.38 16.91
C PRO A 194 27.39 -1.79 17.01
N PRO A 195 26.93 -2.77 16.20
CA PRO A 195 27.57 -4.07 16.13
C PRO A 195 29.03 -3.91 15.67
N ALA A 196 29.93 -4.66 16.30
CA ALA A 196 31.36 -4.56 16.01
C ALA A 196 31.66 -4.88 14.54
N SER A 197 32.54 -4.08 13.93
CA SER A 197 32.94 -4.23 12.52
C SER A 197 33.46 -5.63 12.24
N ALA A 198 32.73 -6.40 11.43
CA ALA A 198 33.23 -7.66 10.90
C ALA A 198 34.51 -7.41 10.08
N ALA A 199 35.56 -8.18 10.35
CA ALA A 199 36.84 -8.01 9.67
C ALA A 199 36.69 -8.27 8.16
N PRO A 200 37.39 -7.51 7.28
CA PRO A 200 37.38 -7.79 5.85
C PRO A 200 37.94 -9.19 5.56
N TYR A 201 37.20 -9.98 4.79
CA TYR A 201 37.73 -11.22 4.23
C TYR A 201 38.90 -10.89 3.28
N PRO A 202 40.02 -11.64 3.33
CA PRO A 202 41.12 -11.45 2.38
C PRO A 202 40.67 -11.83 0.96
N PRO A 203 41.17 -11.14 -0.09
CA PRO A 203 40.85 -11.48 -1.46
C PRO A 203 41.43 -12.85 -1.84
N PRO A 204 40.77 -13.62 -2.73
CA PRO A 204 41.30 -14.89 -3.22
C PRO A 204 42.58 -14.68 -4.01
N ALA A 205 43.58 -15.53 -3.77
CA ALA A 205 44.89 -15.44 -4.42
C ALA A 205 44.77 -15.69 -5.94
N SER A 206 45.32 -14.78 -6.73
CA SER A 206 45.38 -14.87 -8.18
C SER A 206 46.57 -15.72 -8.66
N GLY A 207 46.33 -16.63 -9.60
CA GLY A 207 47.36 -17.16 -10.50
C GLY A 207 47.88 -18.57 -10.19
N TYR A 208 47.25 -19.57 -10.80
CA TYR A 208 47.93 -20.79 -11.25
C TYR A 208 47.70 -20.93 -12.77
N PRO A 209 48.76 -20.96 -13.60
CA PRO A 209 48.61 -21.15 -15.04
C PRO A 209 48.39 -22.63 -15.37
N TYR A 210 47.34 -22.94 -16.12
CA TYR A 210 47.12 -24.27 -16.67
C TYR A 210 48.03 -24.50 -17.89
N PRO A 211 48.80 -25.59 -17.96
CA PRO A 211 49.56 -25.94 -19.16
C PRO A 211 48.61 -26.43 -20.25
N SER A 212 48.54 -25.71 -21.37
CA SER A 212 47.76 -26.08 -22.54
C SER A 212 48.38 -27.28 -23.27
N THR A 213 47.63 -28.37 -23.40
CA THR A 213 47.97 -29.52 -24.26
C THR A 213 47.00 -29.59 -25.45
N PRO A 214 47.47 -29.87 -26.68
CA PRO A 214 46.62 -29.89 -27.87
C PRO A 214 45.85 -31.22 -27.98
N TYR A 215 44.54 -31.14 -28.23
CA TYR A 215 43.72 -32.31 -28.54
C TYR A 215 43.95 -32.78 -29.99
N PRO A 216 44.17 -34.09 -30.23
CA PRO A 216 44.08 -34.67 -31.56
C PRO A 216 42.60 -34.86 -31.99
N PRO A 217 42.26 -34.71 -33.28
CA PRO A 217 40.88 -34.84 -33.75
C PRO A 217 40.48 -36.31 -33.96
N HIS A 218 39.52 -36.81 -33.19
CA HIS A 218 38.98 -38.16 -33.35
C HIS A 218 37.45 -38.16 -33.49
N SER A 219 36.99 -38.30 -34.73
CA SER A 219 35.59 -38.57 -35.06
C SER A 219 35.24 -40.04 -34.78
N ALA A 220 34.55 -40.30 -33.67
CA ALA A 220 33.92 -41.59 -33.40
C ALA A 220 32.61 -41.37 -32.62
N ALA A 221 31.51 -41.97 -33.08
CA ALA A 221 30.25 -41.97 -32.36
C ALA A 221 30.28 -43.04 -31.27
N TYR A 222 30.12 -42.64 -30.00
CA TYR A 222 29.97 -43.60 -28.90
C TYR A 222 28.54 -44.17 -28.85
N PRO A 223 28.37 -45.49 -28.70
CA PRO A 223 27.05 -46.07 -28.42
C PRO A 223 26.60 -45.72 -26.99
N PRO A 224 25.28 -45.66 -26.73
CA PRO A 224 24.75 -45.32 -25.41
C PRO A 224 25.09 -46.39 -24.36
N GLN A 225 25.54 -45.95 -23.19
CA GLN A 225 25.71 -46.82 -22.02
C GLN A 225 24.33 -47.18 -21.41
N PRO A 226 24.10 -48.43 -20.98
CA PRO A 226 22.90 -48.78 -20.24
C PRO A 226 22.95 -48.18 -18.82
N TYR A 227 21.86 -47.57 -18.39
CA TYR A 227 21.73 -47.07 -17.02
C TYR A 227 21.69 -48.23 -16.01
N PRO A 228 22.38 -48.14 -14.86
CA PRO A 228 22.15 -49.06 -13.75
C PRO A 228 20.74 -48.83 -13.16
N PRO A 229 20.07 -49.89 -12.66
CA PRO A 229 18.79 -49.75 -11.99
C PRO A 229 18.93 -48.96 -10.68
N PRO A 230 17.90 -48.21 -10.25
CA PRO A 230 17.95 -47.45 -9.01
C PRO A 230 18.07 -48.38 -7.80
N ALA A 231 19.08 -48.16 -6.96
CA ALA A 231 19.24 -48.88 -5.70
C ALA A 231 18.08 -48.51 -4.75
N GLY A 232 17.33 -49.52 -4.29
CA GLY A 232 16.28 -49.33 -3.30
C GLY A 232 16.88 -48.92 -1.96
N TYR A 233 16.52 -47.74 -1.46
CA TYR A 233 16.88 -47.32 -0.10
C TYR A 233 16.19 -48.25 0.92
N PRO A 234 16.91 -48.72 1.96
CA PRO A 234 16.29 -49.45 3.05
C PRO A 234 15.34 -48.50 3.83
N PRO A 235 14.20 -49.00 4.34
CA PRO A 235 13.29 -48.17 5.12
C PRO A 235 13.94 -47.71 6.43
N THR A 236 13.88 -46.42 6.71
CA THR A 236 14.27 -45.87 8.02
C THR A 236 13.32 -46.40 9.10
N PRO A 237 13.82 -46.86 10.27
CA PRO A 237 12.96 -47.27 11.36
C PRO A 237 12.21 -46.06 11.92
N TYR A 238 10.88 -46.11 11.91
CA TYR A 238 10.03 -45.13 12.57
C TYR A 238 10.35 -45.08 14.07
N GLN A 239 10.87 -43.96 14.55
CA GLN A 239 10.77 -43.63 15.98
C GLN A 239 9.38 -43.03 16.23
N PRO A 240 8.62 -43.52 17.22
CA PRO A 240 7.38 -42.86 17.64
C PRO A 240 7.72 -41.50 18.26
N PRO A 241 6.91 -40.44 18.02
CA PRO A 241 7.12 -39.16 18.67
C PRO A 241 6.99 -39.30 20.19
N ALA A 242 7.88 -38.63 20.94
CA ALA A 242 7.80 -38.59 22.39
C ALA A 242 6.45 -38.02 22.84
N GLY A 243 5.78 -38.69 23.78
CA GLY A 243 4.45 -38.29 24.24
C GLY A 243 4.47 -36.91 24.88
N TYR A 244 3.50 -36.07 24.50
CA TYR A 244 3.29 -34.77 25.14
C TYR A 244 3.03 -34.95 26.65
N PRO A 245 3.67 -34.17 27.53
CA PRO A 245 3.27 -34.13 28.93
C PRO A 245 1.84 -33.56 29.04
N PRO A 246 1.00 -34.06 29.97
CA PRO A 246 -0.36 -33.57 30.13
C PRO A 246 -0.36 -32.10 30.62
N PRO A 247 -1.35 -31.29 30.22
CA PRO A 247 -1.47 -29.91 30.69
C PRO A 247 -1.73 -29.88 32.20
N SER A 248 -0.96 -29.04 32.91
CA SER A 248 -1.16 -28.78 34.34
C SER A 248 -2.54 -28.18 34.60
N GLN A 249 -3.34 -28.79 35.47
CA GLN A 249 -4.63 -28.23 35.90
C GLN A 249 -4.43 -26.87 36.61
N PRO A 250 -5.36 -25.91 36.43
CA PRO A 250 -5.33 -24.66 37.18
C PRO A 250 -5.61 -24.92 38.67
N SER A 251 -4.66 -24.56 39.54
CA SER A 251 -4.81 -24.69 40.98
C SER A 251 -5.77 -23.64 41.53
N ASN A 252 -6.97 -24.05 41.92
CA ASN A 252 -7.91 -23.21 42.68
C ASN A 252 -7.32 -22.88 44.06
N HIS A 253 -6.64 -21.75 44.17
CA HIS A 253 -6.23 -21.12 45.44
C HIS A 253 -6.59 -19.63 45.40
N TYR A 254 -7.82 -19.32 45.82
CA TYR A 254 -8.20 -17.96 46.19
C TYR A 254 -7.60 -17.64 47.57
N PRO A 255 -6.94 -16.48 47.77
CA PRO A 255 -6.59 -16.02 49.10
C PRO A 255 -7.86 -15.64 49.90
N PRO A 256 -7.88 -15.83 51.22
CA PRO A 256 -9.04 -15.50 52.05
C PRO A 256 -9.26 -13.98 52.11
N GLY A 257 -10.47 -13.53 51.81
CA GLY A 257 -10.87 -12.13 51.94
C GLY A 257 -11.10 -11.72 53.41
N PRO A 258 -10.88 -10.44 53.76
CA PRO A 258 -11.15 -9.93 55.11
C PRO A 258 -12.67 -9.87 55.40
N TYR A 259 -13.00 -10.03 56.69
CA TYR A 259 -14.37 -10.07 57.22
C TYR A 259 -15.04 -8.68 57.30
N PRO A 260 -16.38 -8.59 57.45
CA PRO A 260 -17.16 -7.45 56.95
C PRO A 260 -17.18 -6.21 57.85
N GLY A 261 -17.06 -5.04 57.23
CA GLY A 261 -17.37 -3.74 57.83
C GLY A 261 -18.77 -3.27 57.43
N THR A 262 -19.65 -3.05 58.41
CA THR A 262 -20.98 -2.46 58.22
C THR A 262 -20.92 -0.96 57.95
N TYR A 263 -21.65 -0.43 56.95
CA TYR A 263 -22.26 0.92 57.03
C TYR A 263 -23.50 1.04 56.13
N ARG A 264 -24.26 2.13 56.28
CA ARG A 264 -25.67 2.29 55.85
C ARG A 264 -25.85 2.84 54.41
N PRO A 265 -27.04 2.61 53.79
CA PRO A 265 -27.49 3.30 52.58
C PRO A 265 -27.81 4.80 52.83
N PRO A 266 -27.98 5.61 51.75
CA PRO A 266 -27.66 7.04 51.78
C PRO A 266 -28.83 7.99 52.06
N TYR A 267 -28.46 9.23 52.37
CA TYR A 267 -29.13 10.50 52.02
C TYR A 267 -28.06 11.51 51.57
#